data_AF-A0A842GCP0-F1
#
_entry.id   AF-A0A842GCP0-F1
#
_cell.length_a   1.000
_cell.length_b   1.000
_cell.length_c   1.000
_cell.angle_alpha   90.00
_cell.angle_beta   90.00
_cell.angle_gamma   90.00
#
_symmetry.space_group_name_H-M   'P 1'
#
loop_
_entity.id
_entity.type
_entity.pdbx_description
1 polymer ?
#
loop_
_entity_poly.entity_id
_entity_poly.type
_entity_poly.pdbx_seq_one_letter_code
_entity_poly.pdbx_strand_id
1 'polypeptide(L)'
;IKTQTGVMFQDISLKSDTTYNYLVYAVDTSGNRSDASNLLAAKTKPAEVIPTGTWSSTRIYVAGDMVTYDNKQYRAKWWTLGNKPSESDAWEQIGGGIADWNSTKAYNGGDKVTYNGKTYQAKWWIRGERPDNSIVWVLVK
;
A
#
# COMPACT_ATOMS: atom_id res chain seq x y z
N ILE A 1 3.31 -24.16 -27.92
CA ILE A 1 3.67 -25.42 -27.23
C ILE A 1 5.03 -25.20 -26.59
N LYS A 2 5.16 -25.45 -25.29
CA LYS A 2 6.44 -25.42 -24.57
C LYS A 2 6.84 -26.86 -24.26
N THR A 3 8.11 -27.19 -24.47
CA THR A 3 8.65 -28.53 -24.23
C THR A 3 9.65 -28.45 -23.09
N GLN A 4 9.59 -29.41 -22.17
CA GLN A 4 10.55 -29.54 -21.06
C GLN A 4 10.82 -31.01 -20.78
N THR A 5 11.96 -31.31 -20.14
CA THR A 5 12.39 -32.68 -19.80
C THR A 5 12.14 -33.05 -18.33
N GLY A 6 11.74 -32.10 -17.48
CA GLY A 6 11.41 -32.33 -16.07
C GLY A 6 9.98 -32.83 -15.86
N VAL A 7 9.45 -32.68 -14.65
CA VAL A 7 8.02 -32.92 -14.34
C VAL A 7 7.31 -31.67 -13.84
N MET A 8 7.94 -30.50 -14.03
CA MET A 8 7.46 -29.22 -13.54
C MET A 8 7.59 -28.16 -14.64
N PHE A 9 6.50 -27.42 -14.88
CA PHE A 9 6.48 -26.26 -15.76
C PHE A 9 5.89 -25.08 -15.00
N GLN A 10 6.55 -23.93 -15.08
CA GLN A 10 6.03 -22.67 -14.53
C GLN A 10 5.59 -21.76 -15.67
N ASP A 11 4.34 -21.33 -15.63
CA ASP A 11 3.82 -20.27 -16.50
C ASP A 11 3.72 -18.97 -15.71
N ILE A 12 4.55 -17.99 -16.05
CA ILE A 12 4.82 -16.80 -15.21
C ILE A 12 4.37 -15.48 -15.84
N SER A 13 3.86 -15.49 -17.06
CA SER A 13 3.46 -14.26 -17.80
C SER A 13 1.95 -14.22 -18.04
N LEU A 14 1.17 -14.60 -17.03
CA LEU A 14 -0.28 -14.70 -17.08
C LEU A 14 -0.94 -13.34 -16.79
N LYS A 15 -2.05 -13.08 -17.46
CA LYS A 15 -2.93 -11.94 -17.18
C LYS A 15 -3.83 -12.27 -15.98
N SER A 16 -4.19 -11.26 -15.21
CA SER A 16 -5.15 -11.38 -14.12
C SER A 16 -6.56 -11.64 -14.64
N ASP A 17 -7.42 -12.15 -13.76
CA ASP A 17 -8.81 -12.56 -14.03
C ASP A 17 -9.02 -13.42 -15.28
N THR A 18 -8.00 -14.19 -15.67
CA THR A 18 -7.99 -14.93 -16.94
C THR A 18 -7.92 -16.43 -16.65
N THR A 19 -8.80 -17.19 -17.29
CA THR A 19 -8.76 -18.66 -17.24
C THR A 19 -7.80 -19.18 -18.29
N TYR A 20 -6.85 -20.00 -17.86
CA TYR A 20 -5.90 -20.71 -18.70
C TYR A 20 -6.19 -22.21 -18.68
N ASN A 21 -6.13 -22.80 -19.87
CA ASN A 21 -6.39 -24.22 -20.08
C ASN A 21 -5.09 -24.93 -20.45
N TYR A 22 -4.75 -25.98 -19.71
CA TYR A 22 -3.52 -26.75 -19.87
C TYR A 22 -3.83 -28.20 -20.25
N LEU A 23 -3.04 -28.71 -21.20
CA LEU A 23 -2.98 -30.12 -21.60
C LEU A 23 -1.51 -30.52 -21.69
N VAL A 24 -1.19 -31.72 -21.23
CA VAL A 24 0.17 -32.28 -21.27
C VAL A 24 0.19 -33.48 -22.20
N TYR A 25 1.33 -33.66 -22.87
CA TYR A 25 1.59 -34.78 -23.77
C TYR A 25 2.99 -35.31 -23.44
N ALA A 26 3.13 -36.63 -23.39
CA ALA A 26 4.45 -37.26 -23.34
C ALA A 26 5.02 -37.34 -24.75
N VAL A 27 6.34 -37.19 -24.88
CA VAL A 27 7.07 -37.38 -26.13
C VAL A 27 8.21 -38.35 -25.87
N ASP A 28 8.32 -39.41 -26.68
CA ASP A 28 9.41 -40.38 -26.57
C ASP A 28 10.72 -39.88 -27.21
N THR A 29 11.79 -40.67 -27.12
CA THR A 29 13.11 -40.33 -27.70
C THR A 29 13.11 -40.26 -29.23
N SER A 30 12.09 -40.80 -29.89
CA SER A 30 11.91 -40.77 -31.34
C SER A 30 11.00 -39.61 -31.79
N GLY A 31 10.47 -38.82 -30.85
CA GLY A 31 9.58 -37.69 -31.13
C GLY A 31 8.10 -38.05 -31.23
N ASN A 32 7.70 -39.30 -30.94
CA ASN A 32 6.29 -39.70 -30.97
C ASN A 32 5.56 -39.11 -29.76
N ARG A 33 4.36 -38.57 -30.00
CA ARG A 33 3.54 -37.89 -28.98
C ARG A 33 2.42 -38.82 -28.50
N SER A 34 2.19 -38.85 -27.19
CA SER A 34 1.05 -39.56 -26.59
C SER A 34 -0.29 -38.86 -26.89
N ASP A 35 -1.39 -39.48 -26.46
CA ASP A 35 -2.66 -38.77 -26.25
C ASP A 35 -2.52 -37.63 -25.22
N ALA A 36 -3.46 -36.69 -25.27
CA ALA A 36 -3.50 -35.57 -24.33
C ALA A 36 -3.91 -36.04 -22.92
N SER A 37 -3.40 -35.36 -21.89
CA SER A 37 -3.93 -35.46 -20.53
C SER A 37 -5.39 -34.99 -20.46
N ASN A 38 -6.00 -35.09 -19.27
CA ASN A 38 -7.21 -34.34 -18.97
C ASN A 38 -6.96 -32.82 -19.06
N LEU A 39 -8.00 -32.06 -19.40
CA LEU A 39 -7.96 -30.60 -19.44
C LEU A 39 -7.93 -30.04 -18.01
N LEU A 40 -6.90 -29.28 -17.68
CA LEU A 40 -6.81 -28.54 -16.43
C LEU A 40 -7.08 -27.06 -16.67
N ALA A 41 -8.13 -26.53 -16.05
CA ALA A 41 -8.43 -25.10 -16.06
C ALA A 41 -7.93 -24.45 -14.76
N ALA A 42 -7.13 -23.40 -14.89
CA ALA A 42 -6.69 -22.57 -13.76
C ALA A 42 -7.07 -21.12 -14.04
N LYS A 43 -7.76 -20.47 -13.08
CA LYS A 43 -8.11 -19.06 -13.18
C LYS A 43 -7.18 -18.23 -12.31
N THR A 44 -6.55 -17.23 -12.91
CA THR A 44 -5.74 -16.26 -12.15
C THR A 44 -6.65 -15.36 -11.32
N LYS A 45 -6.12 -14.87 -10.21
CA LYS A 45 -6.84 -13.90 -9.36
C LYS A 45 -7.17 -12.65 -10.17
N PRO A 46 -8.29 -11.96 -9.87
CA PRO A 46 -8.54 -10.63 -10.40
C PRO A 46 -7.37 -9.68 -10.15
N ALA A 47 -7.23 -8.66 -10.98
CA ALA A 47 -6.31 -7.57 -10.68
C ALA A 47 -6.73 -6.97 -9.34
N GLU A 48 -5.78 -6.73 -8.43
CA GLU A 48 -6.09 -5.97 -7.22
C GLU A 48 -6.53 -4.56 -7.63
N VAL A 49 -7.78 -4.23 -7.31
CA VAL A 49 -8.32 -2.88 -7.50
C VAL A 49 -7.82 -2.06 -6.32
N ILE A 50 -6.71 -1.36 -6.51
CA ILE A 50 -6.10 -0.59 -5.42
C ILE A 50 -6.79 0.77 -5.37
N PRO A 51 -7.46 1.11 -4.25
CA PRO A 51 -8.07 2.41 -4.11
C PRO A 51 -7.03 3.50 -4.38
N THR A 52 -7.42 4.51 -5.15
CA THR A 52 -6.57 5.66 -5.43
C THR A 52 -6.14 6.28 -4.10
N GLY A 53 -4.84 6.23 -3.81
CA GLY A 53 -4.27 6.74 -2.56
C GLY A 53 -3.97 5.69 -1.49
N THR A 54 -4.13 4.38 -1.73
CA THR A 54 -3.63 3.31 -0.83
C THR A 54 -2.30 2.74 -1.34
N TRP A 55 -1.41 2.32 -0.44
CA TRP A 55 -0.13 1.71 -0.81
C TRP A 55 -0.30 0.30 -1.42
N SER A 56 0.59 -0.05 -2.34
CA SER A 56 0.67 -1.33 -3.03
C SER A 56 2.12 -1.79 -3.14
N SER A 57 2.38 -3.08 -2.91
CA SER A 57 3.70 -3.67 -3.12
C SER A 57 4.09 -3.81 -4.59
N THR A 58 3.12 -3.77 -5.52
CA THR A 58 3.36 -4.01 -6.96
C THR A 58 3.37 -2.74 -7.79
N ARG A 59 3.05 -1.59 -7.19
CA ARG A 59 3.06 -0.29 -7.84
C ARG A 59 4.41 0.42 -7.67
N ILE A 60 4.87 1.08 -8.72
CA ILE A 60 5.99 2.03 -8.68
C ILE A 60 5.46 3.38 -8.18
N TYR A 61 6.20 3.98 -7.25
CA TYR A 61 5.96 5.32 -6.75
C TYR A 61 7.20 6.19 -6.96
N VAL A 62 7.00 7.46 -7.28
CA VAL A 62 8.07 8.45 -7.48
C VAL A 62 8.01 9.54 -6.42
N ALA A 63 9.08 10.34 -6.31
CA ALA A 63 9.16 11.41 -5.31
C ALA A 63 7.91 12.30 -5.32
N GLY A 64 7.30 12.51 -4.15
CA GLY A 64 6.08 13.30 -3.98
C GLY A 64 4.78 12.49 -3.99
N ASP A 65 4.78 11.26 -4.53
CA ASP A 65 3.58 10.41 -4.52
C ASP A 65 3.10 10.14 -3.09
N MET A 66 1.79 10.18 -2.89
CA MET A 66 1.16 9.99 -1.59
C MET A 66 0.36 8.69 -1.53
N VAL A 67 0.49 7.99 -0.41
CA VAL A 67 -0.25 6.77 -0.13
C VAL A 67 -0.71 6.73 1.32
N THR A 68 -1.77 5.96 1.56
CA THR A 68 -2.25 5.60 2.88
C THR A 68 -1.86 4.16 3.16
N TYR A 69 -1.25 3.93 4.32
CA TYR A 69 -0.87 2.63 4.83
C TYR A 69 -1.07 2.64 6.34
N ASP A 70 -1.75 1.63 6.90
CA ASP A 70 -2.06 1.57 8.34
C ASP A 70 -2.72 2.86 8.88
N ASN A 71 -3.69 3.39 8.14
CA ASN A 71 -4.39 4.66 8.42
C ASN A 71 -3.50 5.91 8.54
N LYS A 72 -2.23 5.83 8.12
CA LYS A 72 -1.28 6.94 8.07
C LYS A 72 -0.96 7.30 6.63
N GLN A 73 -0.71 8.58 6.37
CA GLN A 73 -0.30 9.05 5.07
C GLN A 73 1.24 9.06 4.96
N TYR A 74 1.74 8.72 3.79
CA TYR A 74 3.16 8.66 3.48
C TYR A 74 3.44 9.29 2.12
N ARG A 75 4.58 9.97 2.00
CA ARG A 75 5.14 10.55 0.77
C ARG A 75 6.32 9.71 0.35
N ALA A 76 6.38 9.32 -0.90
CA ALA A 76 7.62 8.78 -1.46
C ALA A 76 8.66 9.90 -1.53
N LYS A 77 9.87 9.64 -1.01
CA LYS A 77 11.01 10.57 -1.08
C LYS A 77 11.76 10.45 -2.41
N TRP A 78 11.71 9.28 -3.04
CA TRP A 78 12.34 8.95 -4.32
C TRP A 78 11.62 7.76 -4.96
N TRP A 79 12.10 7.31 -6.12
CA TRP A 79 11.60 6.11 -6.80
C TRP A 79 11.57 4.91 -5.86
N THR A 80 10.45 4.20 -5.79
CA THR A 80 10.31 3.04 -4.91
C THR A 80 9.29 2.03 -5.47
N LEU A 81 9.60 0.73 -5.32
CA LEU A 81 8.77 -0.40 -5.71
C LEU A 81 8.85 -1.45 -4.59
N GLY A 82 7.71 -1.94 -4.11
CA GLY A 82 7.67 -3.00 -3.09
C GLY A 82 8.06 -2.61 -1.67
N ASN A 83 8.74 -1.47 -1.46
CA ASN A 83 9.10 -1.01 -0.13
C ASN A 83 7.86 -0.53 0.63
N LYS A 84 7.61 -1.09 1.82
CA LYS A 84 6.48 -0.70 2.67
C LYS A 84 6.71 0.68 3.30
N PRO A 85 5.66 1.52 3.44
CA PRO A 85 5.82 2.88 3.95
C PRO A 85 6.31 2.99 5.40
N SER A 86 5.97 2.04 6.26
CA SER A 86 6.39 2.04 7.67
C SER A 86 7.75 1.36 7.92
N GLU A 87 8.35 0.72 6.92
CA GLU A 87 9.55 -0.13 7.09
C GLU A 87 10.74 0.34 6.24
N SER A 88 10.61 1.46 5.51
CA SER A 88 11.63 1.91 4.55
C SER A 88 11.81 3.42 4.52
N ASP A 89 13.08 3.85 4.40
CA ASP A 89 13.47 5.25 4.24
C ASP A 89 13.02 5.89 2.92
N ALA A 90 12.52 5.08 1.99
CA ALA A 90 11.92 5.55 0.74
C ALA A 90 10.63 6.34 0.99
N TRP A 91 10.03 6.22 2.17
CA TRP A 91 8.78 6.87 2.54
C TRP A 91 8.99 7.79 3.73
N GLU A 92 8.41 8.98 3.65
CA GLU A 92 8.25 9.91 4.76
C GLU A 92 6.80 9.87 5.19
N GLN A 93 6.52 9.61 6.47
CA GLN A 93 5.15 9.79 6.96
C GLN A 93 4.79 11.28 6.89
N ILE A 94 3.80 11.62 6.08
CA ILE A 94 3.24 12.97 5.97
C ILE A 94 1.93 12.97 6.70
N GLY A 95 1.69 13.97 7.54
CA GLY A 95 0.46 13.99 8.32
C GLY A 95 0.42 12.76 9.23
N GLY A 96 1.17 12.83 10.34
CA GLY A 96 0.55 12.34 11.56
C GLY A 96 -0.77 13.09 11.66
N GLY A 97 -1.90 12.39 11.64
CA GLY A 97 -3.20 12.99 11.91
C GLY A 97 -3.04 13.95 13.08
N ILE A 98 -3.72 15.09 13.01
CA ILE A 98 -3.64 16.17 13.99
C ILE A 98 -3.60 15.54 15.39
N ALA A 99 -2.43 15.61 16.04
CA ALA A 99 -2.16 14.75 17.18
C ALA A 99 -3.12 15.07 18.32
N ASP A 100 -3.58 14.06 19.05
CA ASP A 100 -4.41 14.32 20.22
C ASP A 100 -3.68 15.26 21.20
N TRP A 101 -4.42 16.23 21.74
CA TRP A 101 -3.88 17.21 22.66
C TRP A 101 -3.34 16.51 23.91
N ASN A 102 -2.09 16.79 24.21
CA ASN A 102 -1.38 16.34 25.41
C ASN A 102 -1.07 17.54 26.31
N SER A 103 -1.55 17.52 27.56
CA SER A 103 -1.36 18.58 28.55
C SER A 103 0.11 18.85 28.90
N THR A 104 0.98 17.86 28.79
CA THR A 104 2.39 17.99 29.17
C THR A 104 3.29 18.49 28.05
N LYS A 105 2.79 18.54 26.82
CA LYS A 105 3.52 18.97 25.62
C LYS A 105 3.33 20.47 25.38
N ALA A 106 4.40 21.14 24.96
CA ALA A 106 4.33 22.51 24.48
C ALA A 106 4.04 22.53 22.98
N TYR A 107 3.24 23.51 22.55
CA TYR A 107 2.83 23.73 21.17
C TYR A 107 3.14 25.16 20.79
N ASN A 108 3.70 25.39 19.61
CA ASN A 108 3.97 26.70 19.07
C ASN A 108 2.75 27.26 18.34
N GLY A 109 2.75 28.57 18.09
CA GLY A 109 1.70 29.19 17.26
C GLY A 109 1.63 28.53 15.88
N GLY A 110 0.43 28.13 15.47
CA GLY A 110 0.18 27.39 14.23
C GLY A 110 0.06 25.87 14.39
N ASP A 111 0.55 25.29 15.50
CA ASP A 111 0.42 23.86 15.77
C ASP A 111 -1.04 23.45 15.91
N LYS A 112 -1.40 22.28 15.37
CA LYS A 112 -2.76 21.73 15.43
C LYS A 112 -2.81 20.48 16.30
N VAL A 113 -3.88 20.34 17.09
CA VAL A 113 -4.17 19.20 17.96
C VAL A 113 -5.63 18.75 17.87
N THR A 114 -5.91 17.48 18.12
CA THR A 114 -7.27 16.94 18.20
C THR A 114 -7.67 16.84 19.67
N TYR A 115 -8.88 17.29 20.00
CA TYR A 115 -9.46 17.14 21.34
C TYR A 115 -10.95 16.93 21.23
N ASN A 116 -11.47 15.83 21.79
CA ASN A 116 -12.87 15.42 21.68
C ASN A 116 -13.37 15.38 20.22
N GLY A 117 -12.56 14.83 19.31
CA GLY A 117 -12.90 14.68 17.89
C GLY A 117 -12.90 15.98 17.09
N LYS A 118 -12.43 17.09 17.68
CA LYS A 118 -12.34 18.40 17.03
C LYS A 118 -10.88 18.83 16.90
N THR A 119 -10.55 19.53 15.82
CA THR A 119 -9.22 20.09 15.61
C THR A 119 -9.12 21.50 16.20
N TYR A 120 -8.05 21.77 16.94
CA TYR A 120 -7.73 23.10 17.45
C TYR A 120 -6.34 23.52 17.00
N GLN A 121 -6.14 24.81 16.75
CA GLN A 121 -4.86 25.42 16.41
C GLN A 121 -4.40 26.36 17.53
N ALA A 122 -3.15 26.24 17.96
CA ALA A 122 -2.55 27.15 18.92
C ALA A 122 -2.34 28.53 18.28
N LYS A 123 -2.75 29.61 18.96
CA LYS A 123 -2.49 30.97 18.50
C LYS A 123 -1.04 31.40 18.73
N TRP A 124 -0.41 30.87 19.76
CA TRP A 124 0.97 31.15 20.18
C TRP A 124 1.49 29.99 21.03
N TRP A 125 2.69 30.14 21.60
CA TRP A 125 3.30 29.13 22.46
C TRP A 125 2.41 28.80 23.67
N ILE A 126 2.10 27.51 23.87
CA ILE A 126 1.23 27.05 24.96
C ILE A 126 1.61 25.66 25.47
N ARG A 127 1.41 25.41 26.77
CA ARG A 127 1.54 24.10 27.43
C ARG A 127 0.47 23.97 28.51
N GLY A 128 -0.12 22.79 28.70
CA GLY A 128 -1.02 22.52 29.82
C GLY A 128 -2.49 22.93 29.63
N GLU A 129 -2.78 23.95 28.84
CA GLU A 129 -4.16 24.45 28.69
C GLU A 129 -5.01 23.62 27.73
N ARG A 130 -6.21 23.25 28.17
CA ARG A 130 -7.16 22.42 27.41
C ARG A 130 -7.73 23.18 26.20
N PRO A 131 -7.86 22.55 25.02
CA PRO A 131 -8.34 23.22 23.81
C PRO A 131 -9.79 23.71 23.83
N ASP A 132 -10.65 23.07 24.63
CA ASP A 132 -12.08 23.41 24.72
C ASP A 132 -12.42 24.49 25.74
N ASN A 133 -11.44 24.90 26.58
CA ASN A 133 -11.66 25.84 27.67
C ASN A 133 -10.57 26.92 27.75
N SER A 134 -9.99 27.31 26.62
CA SER A 134 -9.00 28.39 26.59
C SER A 134 -9.04 29.21 25.31
N ILE A 135 -8.80 30.51 25.44
CA ILE A 135 -8.71 31.46 24.33
C ILE A 135 -7.46 31.29 23.48
N VAL A 136 -6.46 30.52 23.96
CA VAL A 136 -5.19 30.25 23.28
C VAL A 136 -5.33 29.25 22.14
N TRP A 137 -6.42 28.47 22.14
CA TRP A 137 -6.76 27.50 21.12
C TRP A 137 -7.90 28.03 20.23
N VAL A 138 -7.77 27.85 18.92
CA VAL A 138 -8.82 28.18 17.95
C VAL A 138 -9.35 26.88 17.37
N LEU A 139 -10.64 26.62 17.54
CA LEU A 139 -11.30 25.54 16.82
C LEU A 139 -11.16 25.77 15.32
N VAL A 140 -10.52 24.83 14.63
CA VAL A 140 -10.43 24.82 13.17
C VAL A 140 -11.66 24.07 12.66
N LYS A 141 -12.49 24.76 11.87
CA LYS A 141 -13.62 24.15 11.17
C LYS A 141 -13.15 23.23 10.05
#